data_AF-A0AAD9PUL5-F1
#
_entry.id   AF-A0AAD9PUL5-F1
#
_cell.length_a   1.000
_cell.length_b   1.000
_cell.length_c   1.000
_cell.angle_alpha   90.00
_cell.angle_beta   90.00
_cell.angle_gamma   90.00
#
_symmetry.space_group_name_H-M   'P 1'
#
loop_
_entity.id
_entity.type
_entity.pdbx_description
1 polymer ?
#
loop_
_entity_poly.entity_id
_entity_poly.type
_entity_poly.pdbx_seq_one_letter_code
_entity_poly.pdbx_strand_id
1 'polypeptide(L)'
;MMHMKPTEFKGMERIPRLVPDADALPEYHYMTVKNIPLTDNIGKDHLPDDWQLRPNIRTLFVQKTLSIEDTDAIKEVSQKFIVEEKHVKSYLEHLSSLETMTNIRQKQREGSRQEKNARDVSDNKKEELVEYWKIASLTVAELDKYFDHHKLCKKGKKGDKIRRIMTHYYFKCGGATPKDYPVAGGDERVGSANSENETDSDDDLSFYLSDSEIDSSVLMTLYKTASNTTGIDSLCI
;
A
#
# COMPACT_ATOMS: atom_id res chain seq x y z
N MET A 1 -20.31 -48.03 -23.90
CA MET A 1 -19.75 -47.01 -22.99
C MET A 1 -18.37 -47.49 -22.54
N MET A 2 -17.31 -46.94 -23.12
CA MET A 2 -15.94 -47.28 -22.72
C MET A 2 -15.62 -46.51 -21.44
N HIS A 3 -15.32 -47.23 -20.36
CA HIS A 3 -14.85 -46.64 -19.12
C HIS A 3 -13.37 -46.26 -19.31
N MET A 4 -13.09 -44.97 -19.46
CA MET A 4 -11.71 -44.48 -19.31
C MET A 4 -11.34 -44.55 -17.84
N LYS A 5 -10.25 -45.26 -17.52
CA LYS A 5 -9.66 -45.21 -16.18
C LYS A 5 -9.10 -43.80 -15.94
N PRO A 6 -9.22 -43.26 -14.71
CA PRO A 6 -8.59 -42.00 -14.38
C PRO A 6 -7.08 -42.16 -14.54
N THR A 7 -6.50 -41.39 -15.46
CA THR A 7 -5.06 -41.22 -15.57
C THR A 7 -4.60 -40.57 -14.27
N GLU A 8 -3.90 -41.32 -13.44
CA GLU A 8 -3.15 -40.76 -12.32
C GLU A 8 -2.22 -39.71 -12.89
N PHE A 9 -2.54 -38.43 -12.66
CA PHE A 9 -1.60 -37.34 -12.88
C PHE A 9 -0.45 -37.60 -11.91
N LYS A 10 0.60 -38.26 -12.40
CA LYS A 10 1.89 -38.29 -11.73
C LYS A 10 2.35 -36.83 -11.71
N GLY A 11 2.06 -36.15 -10.59
CA GLY A 11 2.43 -34.76 -10.38
C GLY A 11 3.90 -34.61 -10.74
N MET A 12 4.23 -33.52 -11.45
CA MET A 12 5.62 -33.22 -11.78
C MET A 12 6.43 -33.36 -10.49
N GLU A 13 7.46 -34.20 -10.53
CA GLU A 13 8.36 -34.44 -9.41
C GLU A 13 8.87 -33.06 -8.97
N ARG A 14 8.55 -32.66 -7.73
CA ARG A 14 8.87 -31.31 -7.23
C ARG A 14 10.38 -31.10 -7.37
N ILE A 15 10.77 -29.94 -7.91
CA ILE A 15 12.18 -29.54 -8.00
C ILE A 15 12.75 -29.54 -6.57
N PRO A 16 13.80 -30.33 -6.28
CA PRO A 16 14.42 -30.35 -4.97
C PRO A 16 14.91 -28.95 -4.61
N ARG A 17 14.52 -28.46 -3.44
CA ARG A 17 14.79 -27.09 -2.97
C ARG A 17 16.14 -27.03 -2.29
N LEU A 18 16.83 -25.89 -2.41
CA LEU A 18 18.10 -25.69 -1.70
C LEU A 18 17.86 -25.71 -0.19
N VAL A 19 18.44 -26.69 0.49
CA VAL A 19 18.41 -26.83 1.94
C VAL A 19 19.83 -26.60 2.47
N PRO A 20 20.02 -25.74 3.47
CA PRO A 20 21.32 -25.54 4.10
C PRO A 20 21.83 -26.86 4.74
N ASP A 21 23.09 -27.24 4.46
CA ASP A 21 23.74 -28.40 5.07
C ASP A 21 24.39 -28.06 6.43
N ALA A 22 23.65 -28.27 7.52
CA ALA A 22 24.10 -27.92 8.87
C ALA A 22 25.36 -28.70 9.31
N ASP A 23 25.57 -29.90 8.77
CA ASP A 23 26.70 -30.77 9.10
C ASP A 23 28.01 -30.31 8.44
N ALA A 24 27.91 -29.49 7.38
CA ALA A 24 29.05 -28.95 6.65
C ALA A 24 29.66 -27.68 7.29
N LEU A 25 29.06 -27.15 8.37
CA LEU A 25 29.59 -25.98 9.07
C LEU A 25 31.02 -26.26 9.60
N PRO A 26 31.97 -25.30 9.46
CA PRO A 26 31.79 -23.89 9.14
C PRO A 26 31.77 -23.56 7.65
N GLU A 27 31.85 -24.55 6.76
CA GLU A 27 31.80 -24.31 5.32
C GLU A 27 30.35 -24.11 4.86
N TYR A 28 30.06 -22.94 4.29
CA TYR A 28 28.70 -22.55 3.96
C TYR A 28 28.19 -23.25 2.68
N HIS A 29 27.74 -24.50 2.80
CA HIS A 29 27.26 -25.34 1.69
C HIS A 29 25.76 -25.70 1.80
N TYR A 30 25.13 -25.89 0.65
CA TYR A 30 23.79 -26.46 0.54
C TYR A 30 23.86 -27.97 0.32
N MET A 31 22.84 -28.68 0.79
CA MET A 31 22.70 -30.11 0.58
C MET A 31 22.65 -30.45 -0.92
N THR A 32 23.23 -31.59 -1.27
CA THR A 32 23.11 -32.14 -2.62
C THR A 32 21.65 -32.53 -2.90
N VAL A 33 21.19 -32.35 -4.14
CA VAL A 33 19.84 -32.70 -4.64
C VAL A 33 19.32 -34.05 -4.15
N LYS A 34 20.20 -35.06 -4.02
CA LYS A 34 19.85 -36.43 -3.59
C LYS A 34 19.54 -36.56 -2.09
N ASN A 35 20.05 -35.64 -1.28
CA ASN A 35 19.97 -35.67 0.18
C ASN A 35 18.94 -34.69 0.72
N ILE A 36 18.35 -33.84 -0.15
CA ILE A 36 17.34 -32.88 0.25
C ILE A 36 16.07 -33.63 0.69
N PRO A 37 15.65 -33.48 1.95
CA PRO A 37 14.40 -34.06 2.40
C PRO A 37 13.22 -33.43 1.65
N LEU A 38 12.21 -34.23 1.32
CA LEU A 38 10.99 -33.74 0.67
C LEU A 38 10.02 -33.08 1.66
N THR A 39 10.18 -33.37 2.95
CA THR A 39 9.28 -32.92 4.02
C THR A 39 10.06 -32.42 5.23
N ASP A 40 9.47 -31.47 5.94
CA ASP A 40 9.94 -30.97 7.23
C ASP A 40 9.93 -32.04 8.32
N ASN A 41 10.52 -31.69 9.47
CA ASN A 41 10.52 -32.49 10.71
C ASN A 41 9.11 -32.88 11.20
N ILE A 42 8.05 -32.22 10.71
CA ILE A 42 6.64 -32.44 11.05
C ILE A 42 5.92 -33.30 9.98
N GLY A 43 6.62 -33.69 8.91
CA GLY A 43 6.07 -34.46 7.79
C GLY A 43 5.24 -33.63 6.81
N LYS A 44 5.34 -32.29 6.87
CA LYS A 44 4.72 -31.39 5.89
C LYS A 44 5.69 -31.10 4.75
N ASP A 45 5.13 -30.91 3.56
CA ASP A 45 5.90 -30.39 2.43
C ASP A 45 6.45 -29.00 2.73
N HIS A 46 7.68 -28.76 2.29
CA HIS A 46 8.30 -27.45 2.37
C HIS A 46 7.60 -26.42 1.47
N LEU A 47 7.45 -25.20 2.00
CA LEU A 47 6.91 -24.03 1.32
C LEU A 47 7.91 -23.43 0.31
N PRO A 48 7.41 -22.62 -0.65
CA PRO A 48 8.20 -21.79 -1.57
C PRO A 48 9.45 -21.15 -0.96
N ASP A 49 9.33 -20.56 0.22
CA ASP A 49 10.31 -19.63 0.75
C ASP A 49 10.99 -20.09 2.05
N ASP A 50 10.80 -21.33 2.49
CA ASP A 50 11.26 -21.82 3.81
C ASP A 50 12.76 -21.61 4.07
N TRP A 51 13.59 -21.70 3.02
CA TRP A 51 15.04 -21.50 3.11
C TRP A 51 15.54 -20.26 2.39
N GLN A 52 14.64 -19.41 1.91
CA GLN A 52 15.05 -18.11 1.38
C GLN A 52 15.37 -17.17 2.55
N LEU A 53 16.61 -16.69 2.62
CA LEU A 53 17.06 -15.83 3.71
C LEU A 53 16.24 -14.54 3.82
N ARG A 54 16.03 -13.84 2.69
CA ARG A 54 15.41 -12.51 2.68
C ARG A 54 13.95 -12.51 3.17
N PRO A 55 13.05 -13.37 2.66
CA PRO A 55 11.67 -13.44 3.15
C PRO A 55 11.58 -13.77 4.64
N ASN A 56 12.43 -14.68 5.12
CA ASN A 56 12.45 -15.07 6.52
C ASN A 56 12.94 -13.95 7.45
N ILE A 57 14.09 -13.32 7.14
CA ILE A 57 14.58 -12.18 7.95
C ILE A 57 13.55 -11.06 7.96
N ARG A 58 12.93 -10.77 6.81
CA ARG A 58 11.93 -9.72 6.71
C ARG A 58 10.70 -10.00 7.56
N THR A 59 10.22 -11.24 7.57
CA THR A 59 9.09 -11.66 8.43
C THR A 59 9.44 -11.48 9.91
N LEU A 60 10.63 -11.93 10.33
CA LEU A 60 11.11 -11.80 11.71
C LEU A 60 11.30 -10.33 12.13
N PHE A 61 11.78 -9.48 11.23
CA PHE A 61 11.92 -8.04 11.45
C PHE A 61 10.55 -7.38 11.64
N VAL A 62 9.57 -7.68 10.77
CA VAL A 62 8.19 -7.17 10.87
C VAL A 62 7.51 -7.62 12.16
N GLN A 63 7.74 -8.86 12.58
CA GLN A 63 7.25 -9.41 13.85
C GLN A 63 8.00 -8.85 15.07
N LYS A 64 9.05 -8.04 14.88
CA LYS A 64 9.94 -7.50 15.91
C LYS A 64 10.59 -8.57 16.79
N THR A 65 10.74 -9.78 16.26
CA THR A 65 11.41 -10.89 16.93
C THR A 65 12.91 -10.92 16.66
N LEU A 66 13.38 -10.16 15.65
CA LEU A 66 14.78 -10.06 15.28
C LEU A 66 15.19 -8.59 15.20
N SER A 67 16.12 -8.19 16.07
CA SER A 67 16.74 -6.86 16.09
C SER A 67 18.20 -6.89 15.63
N ILE A 68 18.73 -5.73 15.24
CA ILE A 68 20.16 -5.53 14.92
C ILE A 68 21.03 -5.75 16.17
N GLU A 69 20.48 -5.44 17.34
CA GLU A 69 21.16 -5.52 18.63
C GLU A 69 21.26 -6.96 19.18
N ASP A 70 20.36 -7.84 18.73
CA ASP A 70 20.24 -9.21 19.22
C ASP A 70 21.27 -10.12 18.53
N THR A 71 22.50 -10.11 19.04
CA THR A 71 23.60 -10.94 18.50
C THR A 71 23.29 -12.43 18.50
N ASP A 72 22.56 -12.91 19.52
CA ASP A 72 22.21 -14.33 19.65
C ASP A 72 21.19 -14.77 18.59
N ALA A 73 20.16 -13.95 18.36
CA ALA A 73 19.16 -14.21 17.33
C ALA A 73 19.76 -14.12 15.92
N ILE A 74 20.67 -13.16 15.69
CA ILE A 74 21.42 -13.06 14.42
C ILE A 74 22.27 -14.32 14.19
N LYS A 75 22.90 -14.85 15.24
CA LYS A 75 23.70 -16.06 15.15
C LYS A 75 22.84 -17.30 14.87
N GLU A 76 21.66 -17.41 15.49
CA GLU A 76 20.70 -18.48 15.22
C GLU A 76 20.24 -18.45 13.75
N VAL A 77 19.88 -17.27 13.23
CA VAL A 77 19.51 -17.08 11.82
C VAL A 77 20.69 -17.38 10.89
N SER A 78 21.89 -16.91 11.24
CA SER A 78 23.12 -17.16 10.49
C SER A 78 23.41 -18.65 10.34
N GLN A 79 23.25 -19.42 11.43
CA GLN A 79 23.43 -20.88 11.43
C GLN A 79 22.31 -21.58 10.66
N LYS A 80 21.05 -21.20 10.89
CA LYS A 80 19.87 -21.81 10.24
C LYS A 80 19.91 -21.71 8.72
N PHE A 81 20.34 -20.57 8.19
CA PHE A 81 20.39 -20.33 6.75
C PHE A 81 21.78 -20.50 6.15
N ILE A 82 22.79 -20.81 6.95
CA ILE A 82 24.18 -21.01 6.50
C ILE A 82 24.66 -19.77 5.74
N VAL A 83 24.57 -18.62 6.41
CA VAL A 83 25.01 -17.33 5.90
C VAL A 83 25.79 -16.60 6.97
N GLU A 84 26.89 -15.93 6.61
CA GLU A 84 27.66 -15.14 7.55
C GLU A 84 26.83 -14.03 8.23
N GLU A 85 27.05 -13.82 9.53
CA GLU A 85 26.37 -12.79 10.34
C GLU A 85 26.45 -11.38 9.73
N LYS A 86 27.53 -11.06 9.01
CA LYS A 86 27.73 -9.76 8.33
C LYS A 86 26.60 -9.44 7.35
N HIS A 87 26.10 -10.46 6.63
CA HIS A 87 25.05 -10.29 5.63
C HIS A 87 23.67 -10.16 6.27
N VAL A 88 23.44 -10.87 7.38
CA VAL A 88 22.21 -10.75 8.17
C VAL A 88 22.10 -9.33 8.76
N LYS A 89 23.17 -8.84 9.39
CA LYS A 89 23.24 -7.48 9.95
C LYS A 89 23.02 -6.41 8.88
N SER A 90 23.75 -6.50 7.76
CA SER A 90 23.60 -5.55 6.65
C SER A 90 22.18 -5.51 6.09
N TYR A 91 21.49 -6.65 6.01
CA TYR A 91 20.10 -6.67 5.54
C TYR A 91 19.13 -6.07 6.57
N LEU A 92 19.34 -6.30 7.87
CA LEU A 92 18.54 -5.66 8.92
C LEU A 92 18.72 -4.13 8.94
N GLU A 93 19.95 -3.64 8.75
CA GLU A 93 20.23 -2.20 8.60
C GLU A 93 19.47 -1.60 7.40
N HIS A 94 19.44 -2.33 6.28
CA HIS A 94 18.68 -1.92 5.11
C HIS A 94 17.17 -1.85 5.39
N LEU A 95 16.60 -2.85 6.08
CA LEU A 95 15.19 -2.85 6.45
C LEU A 95 14.84 -1.67 7.39
N SER A 96 15.70 -1.39 8.38
CA SER A 96 15.55 -0.23 9.26
C SER A 96 15.60 1.09 8.48
N SER A 97 16.53 1.22 7.54
CA SER A 97 16.61 2.40 6.65
C SER A 97 15.32 2.57 5.83
N LEU A 98 14.77 1.51 5.26
CA LEU A 98 13.49 1.56 4.54
C LEU A 98 12.32 1.98 5.45
N GLU A 99 12.25 1.47 6.67
CA GLU A 99 11.22 1.86 7.65
C GLU A 99 11.34 3.34 8.00
N THR A 100 12.54 3.86 8.22
CA THR A 100 12.71 5.30 8.50
C THR A 100 12.32 6.18 7.32
N MET A 101 12.71 5.81 6.10
CA MET A 101 12.37 6.55 4.89
C MET A 101 10.86 6.57 4.62
N THR A 102 10.20 5.43 4.79
CA THR A 102 8.74 5.32 4.63
C THR A 102 8.00 6.17 5.66
N ASN A 103 8.44 6.15 6.92
CA ASN A 103 7.90 7.00 7.99
C ASN A 103 8.09 8.49 7.71
N ILE A 104 9.25 8.92 7.20
CA ILE A 104 9.48 10.32 6.82
C ILE A 104 8.52 10.75 5.72
N ARG A 105 8.39 9.95 4.66
CA ARG A 105 7.48 10.24 3.55
C ARG A 105 6.03 10.29 4.01
N GLN A 106 5.63 9.38 4.90
CA GLN A 106 4.28 9.40 5.47
C GLN A 106 4.03 10.69 6.27
N LYS A 107 4.93 11.06 7.17
CA LYS A 107 4.82 12.31 7.95
C LYS A 107 4.75 13.55 7.07
N GLN A 108 5.53 13.61 5.99
CA GLN A 108 5.49 14.71 5.03
C GLN A 108 4.13 14.80 4.30
N ARG A 109 3.55 13.67 3.90
CA ARG A 109 2.22 13.62 3.26
C ARG A 109 1.13 14.05 4.22
N GLU A 110 1.17 13.57 5.46
CA GLU A 110 0.22 13.93 6.51
C GLU A 110 0.31 15.41 6.85
N GLY A 111 1.53 15.95 7.02
CA GLY A 111 1.75 17.38 7.24
C GLY A 111 1.23 18.23 6.09
N SER A 112 1.49 17.84 4.84
CA SER A 112 0.98 18.55 3.65
C SER A 112 -0.56 18.52 3.57
N ARG A 113 -1.18 17.39 3.95
CA ARG A 113 -2.65 17.25 3.99
C ARG A 113 -3.25 18.11 5.11
N GLN A 114 -2.63 18.11 6.29
CA GLN A 114 -3.05 18.94 7.42
C GLN A 114 -2.90 20.43 7.09
N GLU A 115 -1.80 20.84 6.45
CA GLU A 115 -1.58 22.23 6.03
C GLU A 115 -2.65 22.67 5.01
N LYS A 116 -2.95 21.85 4.00
CA LYS A 116 -4.03 22.13 3.05
C LYS A 116 -5.39 22.26 3.74
N ASN A 117 -5.68 21.42 4.72
CA ASN A 117 -6.95 21.49 5.46
C ASN A 117 -7.02 22.72 6.39
N ALA A 118 -5.91 23.06 7.04
CA ALA A 118 -5.78 24.15 8.00
C ALA A 118 -5.69 25.53 7.34
N ARG A 119 -5.32 25.60 6.05
CA ARG A 119 -5.47 26.83 5.26
C ARG A 119 -6.95 27.18 5.16
N ASP A 120 -7.38 28.13 5.99
CA ASP A 120 -8.64 28.81 5.79
C ASP A 120 -8.48 29.79 4.63
N VAL A 121 -9.12 29.45 3.52
CA VAL A 121 -9.36 30.42 2.46
C VAL A 121 -10.32 31.44 3.05
N SER A 122 -9.82 32.63 3.38
CA SER A 122 -10.66 33.74 3.83
C SER A 122 -11.70 34.08 2.76
N ASP A 123 -12.84 34.62 3.17
CA ASP A 123 -13.99 34.79 2.27
C ASP A 123 -13.68 35.70 1.07
N ASN A 124 -12.85 36.73 1.26
CA ASN A 124 -12.38 37.61 0.18
C ASN A 124 -11.57 36.84 -0.88
N LYS A 125 -10.77 35.85 -0.46
CA LYS A 125 -9.98 35.03 -1.38
C LYS A 125 -10.87 34.04 -2.14
N LYS A 126 -12.01 33.63 -1.58
CA LYS A 126 -12.98 32.75 -2.25
C LYS A 126 -13.70 33.49 -3.38
N GLU A 127 -14.15 34.71 -3.14
CA GLU A 127 -14.81 35.54 -4.16
C GLU A 127 -13.84 35.83 -5.32
N GLU A 128 -12.59 36.16 -5.00
CA GLU A 128 -11.50 36.34 -5.97
C GLU A 128 -11.24 35.07 -6.82
N LEU A 129 -11.32 33.88 -6.23
CA LEU A 129 -11.15 32.61 -6.96
C LEU A 129 -12.29 32.32 -7.95
N VAL A 130 -13.51 32.80 -7.68
CA VAL A 130 -14.64 32.69 -8.61
C VAL A 130 -14.46 33.67 -9.76
N GLU A 131 -13.99 34.88 -9.48
CA GLU A 131 -13.73 35.93 -10.47
C GLU A 131 -12.62 35.54 -11.46
N TYR A 132 -11.53 34.94 -10.98
CA TYR A 132 -10.42 34.47 -11.84
C TYR A 132 -10.63 33.09 -12.50
N TRP A 133 -11.86 32.57 -12.53
CA TRP A 133 -12.20 31.27 -13.13
C TRP A 133 -11.42 30.05 -12.59
N LYS A 134 -10.75 30.18 -11.43
CA LYS A 134 -9.96 29.11 -10.80
C LYS A 134 -10.79 28.18 -9.90
N ILE A 135 -12.11 28.32 -9.89
CA ILE A 135 -12.99 27.50 -9.08
C ILE A 135 -12.92 26.00 -9.41
N ALA A 136 -12.61 25.63 -10.67
CA ALA A 136 -12.54 24.23 -11.09
C ALA A 136 -11.35 23.47 -10.50
N SER A 137 -10.24 24.17 -10.18
CA SER A 137 -9.05 23.56 -9.59
C SER A 137 -9.13 23.36 -8.08
N LEU A 138 -10.14 23.95 -7.42
CA LEU A 138 -10.34 23.78 -5.98
C LEU A 138 -10.75 22.34 -5.62
N THR A 139 -10.35 21.90 -4.44
CA THR A 139 -10.75 20.61 -3.87
C THR A 139 -12.21 20.65 -3.39
N VAL A 140 -12.85 19.49 -3.26
CA VAL A 140 -14.25 19.41 -2.79
C VAL A 140 -14.41 19.99 -1.38
N ALA A 141 -13.42 19.80 -0.51
CA ALA A 141 -13.42 20.37 0.84
C ALA A 141 -13.38 21.91 0.81
N GLU A 142 -12.57 22.51 -0.07
CA GLU A 142 -12.52 23.97 -0.26
C GLU A 142 -13.84 24.52 -0.83
N LEU A 143 -14.46 23.80 -1.77
CA LEU A 143 -15.80 24.15 -2.26
C LEU A 143 -16.83 24.06 -1.13
N ASP A 144 -16.77 23.02 -0.28
CA ASP A 144 -17.66 22.85 0.87
C ASP A 144 -17.55 23.98 1.89
N LYS A 145 -16.36 24.59 2.07
CA LYS A 145 -16.19 25.82 2.87
C LYS A 145 -17.02 27.00 2.32
N TYR A 146 -17.21 27.11 1.00
CA TYR A 146 -18.09 28.12 0.39
C TYR A 146 -19.58 27.81 0.67
N PHE A 147 -19.96 26.53 0.57
CA PHE A 147 -21.34 26.10 0.87
C PHE A 147 -21.71 26.36 2.34
N ASP A 148 -20.80 26.12 3.27
CA ASP A 148 -21.02 26.40 4.70
C ASP A 148 -21.22 27.89 4.97
N HIS A 149 -20.37 28.74 4.39
CA HIS A 149 -20.44 30.18 4.56
C HIS A 149 -21.75 30.78 4.02
N HIS A 150 -22.17 30.35 2.83
CA HIS A 150 -23.39 30.84 2.17
C HIS A 150 -24.65 30.03 2.48
N LYS A 151 -24.57 29.04 3.38
CA LYS A 151 -25.68 28.14 3.77
C LYS A 151 -26.35 27.46 2.57
N LEU A 152 -25.54 27.04 1.61
CA LEU A 152 -25.97 26.39 0.38
C LEU A 152 -25.96 24.86 0.50
N CYS A 153 -26.73 24.16 -0.33
CA CYS A 153 -26.78 22.70 -0.31
C CYS A 153 -25.50 22.06 -0.88
N LYS A 154 -24.88 21.13 -0.13
CA LYS A 154 -23.64 20.39 -0.49
C LYS A 154 -23.85 19.15 -1.36
N LYS A 155 -25.08 18.83 -1.77
CA LYS A 155 -25.37 17.60 -2.54
C LYS A 155 -24.85 17.71 -3.98
N GLY A 156 -24.32 16.61 -4.51
CA GLY A 156 -23.93 16.46 -5.91
C GLY A 156 -22.45 16.15 -6.12
N LYS A 157 -22.06 15.91 -7.38
CA LYS A 157 -20.66 15.71 -7.79
C LYS A 157 -19.92 17.06 -7.83
N LYS A 158 -18.59 17.04 -7.93
CA LYS A 158 -17.74 18.26 -7.96
C LYS A 158 -18.22 19.28 -9.02
N GLY A 159 -18.57 18.83 -10.22
CA GLY A 159 -19.09 19.71 -11.28
C GLY A 159 -20.41 20.40 -10.93
N ASP A 160 -21.32 19.71 -10.23
CA ASP A 160 -22.58 20.30 -9.76
C ASP A 160 -22.34 21.38 -8.71
N LYS A 161 -21.39 21.11 -7.81
CA LYS A 161 -20.96 22.06 -6.78
C LYS A 161 -20.40 23.34 -7.42
N ILE A 162 -19.50 23.20 -8.40
CA ILE A 162 -18.91 24.36 -9.12
C ILE A 162 -20.01 25.19 -9.80
N ARG A 163 -20.91 24.55 -10.57
CA ARG A 163 -22.03 25.25 -11.22
C ARG A 163 -22.88 26.03 -10.22
N ARG A 164 -23.22 25.42 -9.09
CA ARG A 164 -24.05 26.05 -8.06
C ARG A 164 -23.36 27.26 -7.42
N ILE A 165 -22.06 27.18 -7.15
CA ILE A 165 -21.28 28.31 -6.63
C ILE A 165 -21.24 29.44 -7.65
N MET A 166 -20.97 29.14 -8.93
CA MET A 166 -20.98 30.15 -9.99
C MET A 166 -22.35 30.84 -10.08
N THR A 167 -23.45 30.08 -10.14
CA THR A 167 -24.80 30.65 -10.19
C THR A 167 -25.08 31.56 -8.99
N HIS A 168 -24.73 31.11 -7.78
CA HIS A 168 -24.91 31.91 -6.56
C HIS A 168 -24.09 33.21 -6.59
N TYR A 169 -22.83 33.14 -7.01
CA TYR A 169 -21.94 34.30 -7.12
C TYR A 169 -22.48 35.36 -8.09
N TYR A 170 -22.85 34.96 -9.31
CA TYR A 170 -23.39 35.89 -10.30
C TYR A 170 -24.73 36.51 -9.87
N PHE A 171 -25.58 35.74 -9.16
CA PHE A 171 -26.84 36.25 -8.61
C PHE A 171 -26.60 37.29 -7.50
N LYS A 172 -25.57 37.10 -6.66
CA LYS A 172 -25.17 38.05 -5.60
C LYS A 172 -24.59 39.35 -6.18
N CYS A 173 -23.84 39.29 -7.28
CA CYS A 173 -23.18 40.44 -7.91
C CYS A 173 -24.08 41.23 -8.89
N GLY A 174 -25.38 40.92 -8.98
CA GLY A 174 -26.33 41.69 -9.80
C GLY A 174 -26.17 41.54 -11.33
N GLY A 175 -25.41 40.54 -11.79
CA GLY A 175 -25.14 40.31 -13.20
C GLY A 175 -26.00 39.19 -13.80
N ALA A 176 -26.55 39.43 -14.99
CA ALA A 176 -27.20 38.40 -15.80
C ALA A 176 -26.32 37.13 -15.90
N THR A 177 -26.97 35.97 -15.80
CA THR A 177 -26.34 34.65 -16.00
C THR A 177 -25.39 34.66 -17.20
N PRO A 178 -24.17 34.09 -17.10
CA PRO A 178 -23.35 33.82 -18.26
C PRO A 178 -24.15 32.93 -19.22
N LYS A 179 -24.68 33.54 -20.27
CA LYS A 179 -25.07 32.84 -21.49
C LYS A 179 -23.75 32.37 -22.08
N ASP A 180 -23.42 31.11 -21.81
CA ASP A 180 -22.61 30.22 -22.65
C ASP A 180 -22.15 29.03 -21.77
N TYR A 181 -23.09 28.12 -21.55
CA TYR A 181 -22.75 26.72 -21.33
C TYR A 181 -23.25 26.00 -22.58
N PRO A 182 -22.42 25.23 -23.31
CA PRO A 182 -22.90 24.49 -24.46
C PRO A 182 -23.94 23.48 -23.99
N VAL A 183 -25.16 23.62 -24.51
CA VAL A 183 -26.20 22.60 -24.47
C VAL A 183 -25.68 21.43 -25.31
N ALA A 184 -25.25 20.36 -24.67
CA ALA A 184 -25.08 19.08 -25.35
C ALA A 184 -26.46 18.49 -25.63
N GLY A 185 -27.05 18.89 -26.76
CA GLY A 185 -28.14 18.19 -27.45
C GLY A 185 -27.59 17.04 -28.30
N GLY A 186 -28.43 16.03 -28.55
CA GLY A 186 -28.03 14.69 -28.97
C GLY A 186 -27.56 14.48 -30.42
N ASP A 187 -26.75 13.41 -30.53
CA ASP A 187 -26.60 12.40 -31.58
C ASP A 187 -26.23 12.81 -33.03
N GLU A 188 -24.95 12.62 -33.42
CA GLU A 188 -24.57 11.76 -34.56
C GLU A 188 -23.04 11.50 -34.60
N ARG A 189 -22.68 10.24 -34.83
CA ARG A 189 -21.34 9.62 -34.80
C ARG A 189 -20.37 10.17 -35.86
N VAL A 190 -19.12 10.47 -35.47
CA VAL A 190 -17.86 9.98 -36.10
C VAL A 190 -16.74 10.00 -35.04
N GLY A 191 -16.00 8.90 -34.89
CA GLY A 191 -15.23 8.59 -33.68
C GLY A 191 -13.81 9.15 -33.57
N SER A 192 -13.29 9.10 -32.35
CA SER A 192 -11.92 8.69 -32.03
C SER A 192 -11.77 8.50 -30.50
N ALA A 193 -11.23 7.35 -30.13
CA ALA A 193 -10.53 6.98 -28.89
C ALA A 193 -10.96 7.60 -27.52
N ASN A 194 -11.54 6.73 -26.69
CA ASN A 194 -11.16 6.42 -25.31
C ASN A 194 -10.87 7.55 -24.30
N SER A 195 -11.83 7.73 -23.40
CA SER A 195 -11.68 7.62 -21.92
C SER A 195 -10.27 7.82 -21.33
N GLU A 196 -9.98 9.02 -20.85
CA GLU A 196 -8.90 9.28 -19.89
C GLU A 196 -9.52 9.80 -18.59
N ASN A 197 -9.80 8.84 -17.73
CA ASN A 197 -10.11 9.02 -16.33
C ASN A 197 -8.76 9.25 -15.63
N GLU A 198 -8.34 10.50 -15.49
CA GLU A 198 -7.14 10.87 -14.73
C GLU A 198 -7.41 10.67 -13.24
N THR A 199 -7.35 9.40 -12.85
CA THR A 199 -7.10 8.99 -11.47
C THR A 199 -5.63 9.27 -11.27
N ASP A 200 -5.33 10.35 -10.56
CA ASP A 200 -4.01 10.64 -9.99
C ASP A 200 -3.74 9.58 -8.91
N SER A 201 -3.46 8.37 -9.40
CA SER A 201 -3.02 7.18 -8.66
C SER A 201 -1.58 6.96 -9.10
N ASP A 202 -0.68 7.79 -8.59
CA ASP A 202 0.72 7.40 -8.49
C ASP A 202 0.85 6.36 -7.37
N ASP A 203 0.34 5.16 -7.66
CA ASP A 203 0.72 3.91 -7.03
C ASP A 203 2.13 3.53 -7.49
N ASP A 204 3.12 4.35 -7.12
CA ASP A 204 4.51 4.05 -7.41
C ASP A 204 5.35 4.15 -6.15
N LEU A 205 5.20 3.13 -5.28
CA LEU A 205 6.26 2.56 -4.43
C LEU A 205 5.80 1.43 -3.48
N SER A 206 4.79 0.63 -3.86
CA SER A 206 4.65 -0.74 -3.35
C SER A 206 5.70 -1.70 -3.98
N PHE A 207 6.46 -1.21 -4.98
CA PHE A 207 7.41 -1.98 -5.78
C PHE A 207 8.66 -2.44 -5.01
N TYR A 208 9.22 -1.64 -4.09
CA TYR A 208 10.46 -2.04 -3.39
C TYR A 208 10.27 -3.07 -2.26
N LEU A 209 9.03 -3.52 -2.05
CA LEU A 209 8.68 -4.52 -1.06
C LEU A 209 8.09 -5.79 -1.69
N SER A 210 8.09 -5.92 -3.02
CA SER A 210 7.53 -7.07 -3.74
C SER A 210 8.58 -7.79 -4.57
N ASP A 211 9.40 -8.61 -3.92
CA ASP A 211 10.15 -9.68 -4.61
C ASP A 211 9.88 -11.06 -3.96
N SER A 212 8.77 -11.21 -3.24
CA SER A 212 8.24 -12.50 -2.80
C SER A 212 6.74 -12.36 -2.51
N GLU A 213 5.93 -13.23 -3.12
CA GLU A 213 4.46 -13.20 -3.12
C GLU A 213 3.86 -13.36 -1.72
N ILE A 214 3.69 -12.25 -0.99
CA ILE A 214 2.74 -12.18 0.12
C ILE A 214 1.88 -10.94 -0.12
N ASP A 215 0.59 -11.18 -0.37
CA ASP A 215 -0.41 -10.17 -0.65
C ASP A 215 -0.40 -9.07 0.44
N SER A 216 -0.33 -7.81 0.00
CA SER A 216 -0.29 -6.61 0.84
C SER A 216 -1.43 -6.58 1.87
N SER A 217 -2.53 -7.28 1.57
CA SER A 217 -3.65 -7.52 2.50
C SER A 217 -3.24 -8.30 3.76
N VAL A 218 -2.33 -9.27 3.65
CA VAL A 218 -1.84 -10.12 4.75
C VAL A 218 -0.92 -9.32 5.68
N LEU A 219 -0.05 -8.49 5.11
CA LEU A 219 0.86 -7.63 5.89
C LEU A 219 0.06 -6.64 6.77
N MET A 220 -0.92 -5.96 6.19
CA MET A 220 -1.80 -5.05 6.95
C MET A 220 -2.66 -5.77 8.00
N THR A 221 -3.03 -7.03 7.76
CA THR A 221 -3.80 -7.83 8.72
C THR A 221 -2.94 -8.21 9.94
N LEU A 222 -1.67 -8.58 9.73
CA LEU A 222 -0.72 -8.91 10.81
C LEU A 222 -0.40 -7.71 11.71
N TYR A 223 -0.21 -6.51 11.14
CA TYR A 223 -0.05 -5.28 11.91
C TYR A 223 -1.28 -4.94 12.77
N LYS A 224 -2.49 -5.28 12.29
CA LYS A 224 -3.75 -5.06 13.02
C LYS A 224 -3.97 -6.05 14.16
N THR A 225 -3.56 -7.32 13.98
CA THR A 225 -3.70 -8.34 15.02
C THR A 225 -2.72 -8.16 16.17
N ALA A 226 -1.49 -7.70 15.89
CA ALA A 226 -0.49 -7.41 16.92
C ALA A 226 -0.85 -6.19 17.79
N SER A 227 -1.61 -5.24 17.25
CA SER A 227 -2.05 -4.05 17.99
C SER A 227 -3.24 -4.31 18.93
N ASN A 228 -3.90 -5.47 18.82
CA ASN A 228 -5.12 -5.79 19.57
C ASN A 228 -4.89 -6.72 20.78
N THR A 229 -3.64 -7.12 21.08
CA THR A 229 -3.34 -8.07 22.17
C THR A 229 -2.74 -7.42 23.43
N THR A 230 -2.63 -6.09 23.49
CA THR A 230 -2.26 -5.36 24.71
C THR A 230 -3.43 -4.54 25.22
N GLY A 231 -4.31 -5.17 25.98
CA GLY A 231 -5.46 -4.54 26.62
C GLY A 231 -6.02 -5.43 27.73
N ILE A 232 -5.17 -5.68 28.71
CA ILE A 232 -5.43 -6.49 29.90
C ILE A 232 -6.44 -5.77 30.80
N ASP A 233 -7.34 -6.56 31.38
CA ASP A 233 -8.35 -6.21 32.38
C ASP A 233 -7.87 -5.23 33.45
N SER A 234 -8.63 -4.15 33.67
CA SER A 234 -8.60 -3.39 34.92
C SER A 234 -9.89 -3.66 35.68
N LEU A 235 -9.84 -4.73 36.47
CA LEU A 235 -10.79 -4.99 37.55
C LEU A 235 -10.47 -4.01 38.70
N CYS A 236 -11.32 -3.01 38.93
CA CYS A 236 -11.31 -2.24 40.17
C CYS A 236 -12.36 -2.80 41.13
N ILE A 237 -11.85 -3.28 42.27
CA ILE A 237 -12.53 -3.42 43.56
C ILE A 237 -13.07 -2.06 43.99
#